data_AF-A0A6M1SA24-F1
#
_entry.id   AF-A0A6M1SA24-F1
#
_cell.length_a   1.000
_cell.length_b   1.000
_cell.length_c   1.000
_cell.angle_alpha   90.00
_cell.angle_beta   90.00
_cell.angle_gamma   90.00
#
_symmetry.space_group_name_H-M   'P 1'
#
loop_
_entity.id
_entity.type
_entity.pdbx_description
1 polymer ?
#
loop_
_entity_poly.entity_id
_entity_poly.type
_entity_poly.pdbx_seq_one_letter_code
_entity_poly.pdbx_strand_id
1 'polypeptide(L)'
;MLTSARKTMPHLDYVSIIRSVYADGNTMLAGSLASAFAALLTAYQAKSLPLVVVSMLFVLVGLVRFFNMRAFWNAKIGNEDAEAAERWENRAVIIGALLALLHGSWCFVAMLIVREPFSELASFSLTMAVMVGICARNFGLDRLVTIQMVMVIIPLSLSLLLRFDGYHPLLALLLFVMLSGFRKLAAGIREILLSAVHGRVEASRLAAELDIAITTLEHGLLMLDDDGKVTLSNAKAKIMLSALGISVANGQDFKTILERIAGSGIAPAKTLDRLSDIATHRQSGKVMIPLRDNRYFEVTISSRQLRSVLLFEDITERMTAEERINFMARHDALTKLPNRSYFNALAQDELIRRGAKSLSSALLVIDIDEFKHVNDSFGHVIGDELLRQVADRLRYSLPEGAILARQGGDEFVALAPVGGSESELREDIDHALAAFETPFNLKGINLPVRVSIGLVVTPRSEDELDELMTKADLALYGAKADGKARAQIFHEQMDIDYHYRQRLKADLRQAVADGALSLALPSSRCSISKPARSCPAKPWRAGPIPNSDRFPRQPLFPWPRRWG
;
A
#
# COMPACT_ATOMS: atom_id res chain seq x y z
N MET A 1 -40.41 -29.91 20.95
CA MET A 1 -41.02 -29.45 22.22
C MET A 1 -40.42 -30.17 23.43
N LEU A 2 -40.27 -31.50 23.41
CA LEU A 2 -39.64 -32.27 24.51
C LEU A 2 -38.16 -32.62 24.27
N THR A 3 -37.54 -32.03 23.26
CA THR A 3 -36.14 -32.25 22.90
C THR A 3 -35.22 -31.38 23.78
N SER A 4 -34.06 -31.92 24.18
CA SER A 4 -33.07 -31.14 24.93
C SER A 4 -32.66 -29.89 24.19
N ALA A 5 -32.43 -28.80 24.93
CA ALA A 5 -31.96 -27.53 24.37
C ALA A 5 -30.54 -27.62 23.78
N ARG A 6 -29.79 -28.69 24.10
CA ARG A 6 -28.49 -29.01 23.47
C ARG A 6 -28.57 -29.06 21.95
N LYS A 7 -29.69 -29.53 21.38
CA LYS A 7 -29.85 -29.70 19.93
C LYS A 7 -30.18 -28.40 19.19
N THR A 8 -30.47 -27.32 19.91
CA THR A 8 -31.02 -26.08 19.35
C THR A 8 -30.15 -24.85 19.64
N MET A 9 -29.09 -24.97 20.45
CA MET A 9 -28.28 -23.85 20.89
C MET A 9 -26.78 -24.18 20.82
N PRO A 10 -25.91 -23.17 20.62
CA PRO A 10 -24.46 -23.32 20.82
C PRO A 10 -24.13 -23.85 22.22
N HIS A 11 -23.07 -24.64 22.33
CA HIS A 11 -22.71 -25.31 23.59
C HIS A 11 -22.47 -24.33 24.75
N LEU A 12 -21.81 -23.20 24.49
CA LEU A 12 -21.53 -22.18 25.49
C LEU A 12 -22.82 -21.58 26.08
N ASP A 13 -23.76 -21.18 25.22
CA ASP A 13 -25.04 -20.60 25.63
C ASP A 13 -25.90 -21.63 26.37
N TYR A 14 -25.90 -22.86 25.88
CA TYR A 14 -26.61 -23.96 26.50
C TYR A 14 -26.11 -24.23 27.93
N VAL A 15 -24.79 -24.34 28.14
CA VAL A 15 -24.19 -24.55 29.46
C VAL A 15 -24.48 -23.37 30.39
N SER A 16 -24.44 -22.14 29.88
CA SER A 16 -24.79 -20.93 30.63
C SER A 16 -26.23 -20.95 31.13
N ILE A 17 -27.18 -21.36 30.27
CA ILE A 17 -28.59 -21.53 30.66
C ILE A 17 -28.76 -22.64 31.71
N ILE A 18 -28.04 -23.76 31.60
CA ILE A 18 -28.09 -24.78 32.66
C ILE A 18 -27.56 -24.21 33.98
N ARG A 19 -26.46 -23.46 33.97
CA ARG A 19 -25.94 -22.82 35.20
C ARG A 19 -26.94 -21.87 35.83
N SER A 20 -27.70 -21.11 35.04
CA SER A 20 -28.71 -20.19 35.58
C SER A 20 -29.86 -20.92 36.30
N VAL A 21 -30.29 -22.08 35.79
CA VAL A 21 -31.30 -22.95 36.44
C VAL A 21 -30.82 -23.45 37.82
N TYR A 22 -29.51 -23.63 37.97
CA TYR A 22 -28.87 -24.12 39.19
C TYR A 22 -28.31 -23.01 40.11
N ALA A 23 -28.42 -21.74 39.73
CA ALA A 23 -27.66 -20.65 40.37
C ALA A 23 -27.99 -20.39 41.85
N ASP A 24 -29.24 -20.62 42.26
CA ASP A 24 -29.70 -20.10 43.55
C ASP A 24 -30.55 -21.14 44.30
N GLY A 25 -29.84 -22.11 44.91
CA GLY A 25 -30.44 -23.23 45.62
C GLY A 25 -31.12 -22.87 46.95
N ASN A 26 -30.63 -21.84 47.65
CA ASN A 26 -31.21 -21.39 48.92
C ASN A 26 -32.63 -20.85 48.72
N THR A 27 -32.84 -20.03 47.70
CA THR A 27 -34.17 -19.52 47.35
C THR A 27 -35.13 -20.65 46.95
N MET A 28 -34.63 -21.70 46.29
CA MET A 28 -35.44 -22.86 45.92
C MET A 28 -35.83 -23.71 47.14
N LEU A 29 -34.93 -23.86 48.10
CA LEU A 29 -35.23 -24.55 49.36
C LEU A 29 -36.26 -23.75 50.17
N ALA A 30 -36.07 -22.44 50.31
CA ALA A 30 -37.01 -21.56 51.00
C ALA A 30 -38.42 -21.62 50.39
N GLY A 31 -38.54 -21.58 49.06
CA GLY A 31 -39.82 -21.72 48.37
C GLY A 31 -40.50 -23.09 48.59
N SER A 32 -39.71 -24.17 48.62
CA SER A 32 -40.22 -25.52 48.89
C SER A 32 -40.69 -25.66 50.34
N LEU A 33 -39.96 -25.08 51.30
CA LEU A 33 -40.36 -25.05 52.71
C LEU A 33 -41.60 -24.18 52.93
N ALA A 34 -41.73 -23.06 52.23
CA ALA A 34 -42.94 -22.23 52.28
C ALA A 34 -44.17 -22.99 51.75
N SER A 35 -44.01 -23.77 50.67
CA SER A 35 -45.07 -24.63 50.13
C SER A 35 -45.41 -25.80 51.06
N ALA A 36 -44.40 -26.40 51.71
CA ALA A 36 -44.61 -27.41 52.74
C ALA A 36 -45.38 -26.85 53.94
N PHE A 37 -45.03 -25.65 54.40
CA PHE A 37 -45.70 -24.98 55.51
C PHE A 37 -47.14 -24.63 55.17
N ALA A 38 -47.40 -24.08 53.97
CA ALA A 38 -48.76 -23.82 53.52
C ALA A 38 -49.59 -25.11 53.43
N ALA A 39 -49.02 -26.19 52.87
CA ALA A 39 -49.69 -27.50 52.85
C ALA A 39 -49.99 -28.03 54.27
N LEU A 40 -49.06 -27.84 55.22
CA LEU A 40 -49.27 -28.20 56.62
C LEU A 40 -50.40 -27.40 57.26
N LEU A 41 -50.49 -26.09 56.99
CA LEU A 41 -51.60 -25.26 57.46
C LEU A 41 -52.94 -25.76 56.90
N THR A 42 -52.99 -26.13 55.61
CA THR A 42 -54.21 -26.73 55.03
C THR A 42 -54.56 -28.07 55.67
N ALA A 43 -53.56 -28.88 56.00
CA ALA A 43 -53.75 -30.16 56.67
C ALA A 43 -54.28 -30.00 58.11
N TYR A 44 -53.74 -29.02 58.84
CA TYR A 44 -54.16 -28.68 60.19
C TYR A 44 -55.60 -28.18 60.22
N GLN A 45 -55.94 -27.24 59.33
CA GLN A 45 -57.28 -26.65 59.27
C GLN A 45 -58.34 -27.70 58.90
N ALA A 46 -58.04 -28.55 57.91
CA ALA A 46 -58.97 -29.56 57.44
C ALA A 46 -58.91 -30.89 58.21
N LYS A 47 -58.02 -31.02 59.20
CA LYS A 47 -57.74 -32.25 59.97
C LYS A 47 -57.55 -33.49 59.06
N SER A 48 -56.81 -33.30 57.97
CA SER A 48 -56.70 -34.26 56.86
C SER A 48 -55.33 -34.90 56.77
N LEU A 49 -55.25 -36.22 56.98
CA LEU A 49 -54.01 -36.99 56.84
C LEU A 49 -53.40 -36.93 55.42
N PRO A 50 -54.18 -37.02 54.31
CA PRO A 50 -53.66 -36.83 52.96
C PRO A 50 -52.85 -35.54 52.77
N LEU A 51 -53.30 -34.42 53.36
CA LEU A 51 -52.59 -33.15 53.24
C LEU A 51 -51.31 -33.09 54.08
N VAL A 52 -51.24 -33.82 55.21
CA VAL A 52 -49.99 -34.00 55.97
C VAL A 52 -48.94 -34.70 55.12
N VAL A 53 -49.34 -35.75 54.38
CA VAL A 53 -48.46 -36.48 53.45
C VAL A 53 -47.94 -35.53 52.35
N VAL A 54 -48.81 -34.72 51.76
CA VAL A 54 -48.41 -33.71 50.76
C VAL A 54 -47.37 -32.73 51.31
N SER A 55 -47.56 -32.24 52.55
CA SER A 55 -46.58 -31.36 53.20
C SER A 55 -45.22 -32.04 53.40
N MET A 56 -45.20 -33.29 53.89
CA MET A 56 -43.95 -34.06 54.06
C MET A 56 -43.23 -34.29 52.72
N LEU A 57 -43.99 -34.55 51.65
CA LEU A 57 -43.43 -34.71 50.31
C LEU A 57 -42.82 -33.41 49.78
N PHE A 58 -43.37 -32.23 50.11
CA PHE A 58 -42.77 -30.94 49.71
C PHE A 58 -41.39 -30.74 50.34
N VAL A 59 -41.26 -31.10 51.63
CA VAL A 59 -39.95 -31.07 52.32
C VAL A 59 -38.98 -32.04 51.67
N LEU A 60 -39.40 -33.29 51.42
CA LEU A 60 -38.55 -34.32 50.83
C LEU A 60 -38.05 -33.92 49.43
N VAL A 61 -38.95 -33.57 48.52
CA VAL A 61 -38.60 -33.17 47.15
C VAL A 61 -37.77 -31.88 47.14
N GLY A 62 -38.09 -30.92 48.03
CA GLY A 62 -37.33 -29.69 48.22
C GLY A 62 -35.88 -29.95 48.64
N LEU A 63 -35.66 -30.85 49.59
CA LEU A 63 -34.31 -31.26 50.03
C LEU A 63 -33.55 -31.99 48.93
N VAL A 64 -34.20 -32.94 48.24
CA VAL A 64 -33.59 -33.64 47.08
C VAL A 64 -33.14 -32.63 46.02
N ARG A 65 -33.98 -31.65 45.72
CA ARG A 65 -33.64 -30.57 44.78
C ARG A 65 -32.45 -29.75 45.28
N PHE A 66 -32.45 -29.34 46.54
CA PHE A 66 -31.37 -28.55 47.13
C PHE A 66 -30.02 -29.27 47.06
N PHE A 67 -29.97 -30.55 47.47
CA PHE A 67 -28.75 -31.34 47.38
C PHE A 67 -28.31 -31.60 45.95
N ASN A 68 -29.25 -31.82 45.02
CA ASN A 68 -28.94 -31.93 43.60
C ASN A 68 -28.33 -30.62 43.05
N MET A 69 -28.82 -29.46 43.48
CA MET A 69 -28.25 -28.17 43.09
C MET A 69 -26.85 -27.95 43.67
N ARG A 70 -26.60 -28.38 44.91
CA ARG A 70 -25.25 -28.35 45.48
C ARG A 70 -24.31 -29.32 44.76
N ALA A 71 -24.80 -30.49 44.37
CA ALA A 71 -24.05 -31.46 43.59
C ALA A 71 -23.66 -30.92 42.20
N PHE A 72 -24.52 -30.13 41.55
CA PHE A 72 -24.20 -29.45 40.28
C PHE A 72 -22.96 -28.56 40.41
N TRP A 73 -22.93 -27.69 41.41
CA TRP A 73 -21.80 -26.78 41.63
C TRP A 73 -20.52 -27.51 42.06
N ASN A 74 -20.66 -28.60 42.80
CA ASN A 74 -19.52 -29.45 43.16
C ASN A 74 -18.93 -30.20 41.96
N ALA A 75 -19.72 -30.45 40.90
CA ALA A 75 -19.28 -31.17 39.71
C ALA A 75 -18.39 -30.33 38.77
N LYS A 76 -18.32 -29.00 38.95
CA LYS A 76 -17.44 -28.08 38.20
C LYS A 76 -17.44 -28.31 36.68
N ILE A 77 -18.62 -28.37 36.07
CA ILE A 77 -18.74 -28.60 34.62
C ILE A 77 -18.03 -27.51 33.82
N GLY A 78 -17.33 -27.89 32.75
CA GLY A 78 -16.66 -26.97 31.83
C GLY A 78 -17.63 -26.05 31.11
N ASN A 79 -17.15 -24.92 30.58
CA ASN A 79 -18.00 -23.91 29.92
C ASN A 79 -18.67 -24.42 28.62
N GLU A 80 -18.09 -25.43 27.97
CA GLU A 80 -18.59 -26.01 26.72
C GLU A 80 -18.95 -27.49 26.86
N ASP A 81 -18.94 -28.04 28.09
CA ASP A 81 -19.26 -29.44 28.36
C ASP A 81 -20.78 -29.69 28.29
N ALA A 82 -21.27 -29.75 27.05
CA ALA A 82 -22.68 -29.91 26.75
C ALA A 82 -23.23 -31.29 27.15
N GLU A 83 -22.39 -32.32 27.22
CA GLU A 83 -22.82 -33.68 27.60
C GLU A 83 -23.03 -33.79 29.11
N ALA A 84 -22.15 -33.19 29.91
CA ALA A 84 -22.40 -33.03 31.33
C ALA A 84 -23.64 -32.16 31.56
N ALA A 85 -23.77 -31.03 30.84
CA ALA A 85 -24.92 -30.14 30.97
C ALA A 85 -26.25 -30.83 30.63
N GLU A 86 -26.31 -31.69 29.62
CA GLU A 86 -27.51 -32.47 29.28
C GLU A 86 -27.94 -33.45 30.38
N ARG A 87 -26.96 -34.09 31.05
CA ARG A 87 -27.26 -34.93 32.22
C ARG A 87 -27.88 -34.11 33.35
N TRP A 88 -27.39 -32.90 33.57
CA TRP A 88 -27.94 -31.98 34.58
C TRP A 88 -29.29 -31.37 34.16
N GLU A 89 -29.53 -31.15 32.87
CA GLU A 89 -30.85 -30.79 32.33
C GLU A 89 -31.87 -31.90 32.65
N ASN A 90 -31.55 -33.15 32.33
CA ASN A 90 -32.43 -34.28 32.59
C ASN A 90 -32.76 -34.42 34.09
N ARG A 91 -31.78 -34.24 34.98
CA ARG A 91 -32.03 -34.21 36.43
C ARG A 91 -32.93 -33.05 36.85
N ALA A 92 -32.71 -31.85 36.31
CA ALA A 92 -33.55 -30.68 36.58
C ALA A 92 -34.99 -30.91 36.10
N VAL A 93 -35.17 -31.53 34.93
CA VAL A 93 -36.49 -31.91 34.38
C VAL A 93 -37.20 -32.89 35.30
N ILE A 94 -36.54 -33.97 35.74
CA ILE A 94 -37.17 -34.98 36.60
C ILE A 94 -37.58 -34.37 37.96
N ILE A 95 -36.64 -33.73 38.66
CA ILE A 95 -36.91 -33.17 40.00
C ILE A 95 -37.91 -32.01 39.92
N GLY A 96 -37.78 -31.17 38.90
CA GLY A 96 -38.71 -30.07 38.63
C GLY A 96 -40.13 -30.57 38.32
N ALA A 97 -40.26 -31.65 37.56
CA ALA A 97 -41.54 -32.30 37.26
C ALA A 97 -42.19 -32.91 38.51
N LEU A 98 -41.41 -33.53 39.40
CA LEU A 98 -41.93 -34.06 40.67
C LEU A 98 -42.51 -32.96 41.56
N LEU A 99 -41.81 -31.84 41.71
CA LEU A 99 -42.30 -30.71 42.50
C LEU A 99 -43.56 -30.08 41.88
N ALA A 100 -43.59 -29.96 40.55
CA ALA A 100 -44.75 -29.49 39.81
C ALA A 100 -45.97 -30.43 39.97
N LEU A 101 -45.76 -31.74 39.84
CA LEU A 101 -46.80 -32.74 40.05
C LEU A 101 -47.34 -32.69 41.49
N LEU A 102 -46.47 -32.43 42.47
CA LEU A 102 -46.87 -32.31 43.87
C LEU A 102 -47.78 -31.10 44.11
N HIS A 103 -47.51 -29.96 43.47
CA HIS A 103 -48.43 -28.81 43.48
C HIS A 103 -49.78 -29.14 42.84
N GLY A 104 -49.79 -29.79 41.66
CA GLY A 104 -51.02 -30.23 41.02
C GLY A 104 -51.81 -31.22 41.90
N SER A 105 -51.11 -32.17 42.52
CA SER A 105 -51.70 -33.18 43.41
C SER A 105 -52.24 -32.55 44.70
N TRP A 106 -51.57 -31.53 45.25
CA TRP A 106 -52.05 -30.79 46.41
C TRP A 106 -53.40 -30.12 46.13
N CYS A 107 -53.52 -29.42 45.00
CA CYS A 107 -54.79 -28.87 44.54
C CYS A 107 -55.85 -29.96 44.35
N PHE A 108 -55.46 -31.10 43.77
CA PHE A 108 -56.37 -32.23 43.54
C PHE A 108 -56.94 -32.78 44.85
N VAL A 109 -56.08 -33.04 45.84
CA VAL A 109 -56.48 -33.54 47.17
C VAL A 109 -57.34 -32.49 47.89
N ALA A 110 -56.93 -31.22 47.87
CA ALA A 110 -57.66 -30.15 48.53
C ALA A 110 -59.09 -29.99 47.97
N MET A 111 -59.25 -30.02 46.63
CA MET A 111 -60.53 -29.76 45.96
C MET A 111 -61.47 -30.97 45.90
N LEU A 112 -60.96 -32.19 45.70
CA LEU A 112 -61.82 -33.36 45.53
C LEU A 112 -62.04 -34.17 46.81
N ILE A 113 -60.98 -34.35 47.61
CA ILE A 113 -60.99 -35.23 48.77
C ILE A 113 -61.38 -34.46 50.02
N VAL A 114 -60.74 -33.32 50.27
CA VAL A 114 -60.88 -32.57 51.52
C VAL A 114 -62.06 -31.62 51.50
N ARG A 115 -62.24 -30.86 50.40
CA ARG A 115 -63.38 -29.95 50.18
C ARG A 115 -63.54 -28.89 51.28
N GLU A 116 -62.42 -28.36 51.77
CA GLU A 116 -62.38 -27.33 52.80
C GLU A 116 -61.96 -25.99 52.16
N PRO A 117 -62.73 -24.89 52.33
CA PRO A 117 -62.52 -23.64 51.58
C PRO A 117 -61.12 -23.03 51.69
N PHE A 118 -60.52 -23.03 52.88
CA PHE A 118 -59.18 -22.50 53.07
C PHE A 118 -58.14 -23.35 52.33
N SER A 119 -58.27 -24.67 52.39
CA SER A 119 -57.41 -25.61 51.69
C SER A 119 -57.47 -25.46 50.17
N GLU A 120 -58.66 -25.25 49.62
CA GLU A 120 -58.85 -24.97 48.19
C GLU A 120 -58.20 -23.64 47.77
N LEU A 121 -58.45 -22.58 48.52
CA LEU A 121 -57.92 -21.25 48.24
C LEU A 121 -56.38 -21.21 48.36
N ALA A 122 -55.83 -21.77 49.44
CA ALA A 122 -54.40 -21.76 49.70
C ALA A 122 -53.61 -22.61 48.68
N SER A 123 -54.09 -23.82 48.38
CA SER A 123 -53.45 -24.69 47.39
C SER A 123 -53.47 -24.09 45.99
N PHE A 124 -54.59 -23.52 45.56
CA PHE A 124 -54.72 -22.88 44.25
C PHE A 124 -53.86 -21.63 44.13
N SER A 125 -53.98 -20.69 45.08
CA SER A 125 -53.26 -19.41 45.04
C SER A 125 -51.74 -19.60 45.05
N LEU A 126 -51.22 -20.47 45.92
CA LEU A 126 -49.79 -20.72 46.00
C LEU A 126 -49.26 -21.47 44.77
N THR A 127 -50.04 -22.42 44.24
CA THR A 127 -49.68 -23.13 43.00
C THR A 127 -49.62 -22.19 41.80
N MET A 128 -50.55 -21.23 41.70
CA MET A 128 -50.50 -20.19 40.66
C MET A 128 -49.29 -19.25 40.84
N ALA A 129 -48.95 -18.86 42.07
CA ALA A 129 -47.76 -18.06 42.34
C ALA A 129 -46.46 -18.79 41.95
N VAL A 130 -46.37 -20.08 42.27
CA VAL A 130 -45.22 -20.93 41.88
C VAL A 130 -45.14 -21.10 40.36
N MET A 131 -46.28 -21.19 39.66
CA MET A 131 -46.31 -21.27 38.19
C MET A 131 -45.64 -20.05 37.54
N VAL A 132 -45.90 -18.84 38.05
CA VAL A 132 -45.22 -17.61 37.56
C VAL A 132 -43.71 -17.70 37.79
N GLY A 133 -43.29 -18.19 38.95
CA GLY A 133 -41.87 -18.41 39.27
C GLY A 133 -41.19 -19.45 38.36
N ILE A 134 -41.89 -20.53 38.00
CA ILE A 134 -41.41 -21.54 37.06
C ILE A 134 -41.13 -20.90 35.69
N CYS A 135 -42.06 -20.08 35.18
CA CYS A 135 -41.87 -19.36 33.92
C CYS A 135 -40.67 -18.41 33.98
N ALA A 136 -40.61 -17.60 35.02
CA ALA A 136 -39.62 -16.53 35.14
C ALA A 136 -38.19 -17.03 35.35
N ARG A 137 -37.99 -18.19 35.99
CA ARG A 137 -36.64 -18.74 36.22
C ARG A 137 -36.21 -19.76 35.17
N ASN A 138 -37.14 -20.53 34.60
CA ASN A 138 -36.80 -21.66 33.74
C ASN A 138 -37.05 -21.38 32.25
N PHE A 139 -37.42 -20.16 31.85
CA PHE A 139 -37.74 -19.81 30.44
C PHE A 139 -36.67 -20.23 29.42
N GLY A 140 -35.41 -20.28 29.84
CA GLY A 140 -34.28 -20.71 29.01
C GLY A 140 -34.38 -22.18 28.56
N LEU A 141 -35.14 -23.02 29.28
CA LEU A 141 -35.33 -24.44 29.00
C LEU A 141 -36.81 -24.74 28.71
N ASP A 142 -37.18 -24.63 27.44
CA ASP A 142 -38.55 -24.84 26.94
C ASP A 142 -39.16 -26.18 27.40
N ARG A 143 -38.36 -27.25 27.32
CA ARG A 143 -38.71 -28.60 27.75
C ARG A 143 -39.04 -28.66 29.24
N LEU A 144 -38.21 -28.06 30.09
CA LEU A 144 -38.39 -28.05 31.55
C LEU A 144 -39.68 -27.32 31.91
N VAL A 145 -39.86 -26.10 31.40
CA VAL A 145 -41.05 -25.27 31.66
C VAL A 145 -42.32 -25.99 31.20
N THR A 146 -42.31 -26.54 29.99
CA THR A 146 -43.48 -27.24 29.43
C THR A 146 -43.88 -28.44 30.28
N ILE A 147 -42.91 -29.28 30.68
CA ILE A 147 -43.20 -30.45 31.51
C ILE A 147 -43.74 -30.03 32.88
N GLN A 148 -43.14 -29.04 33.52
CA GLN A 148 -43.60 -28.55 34.83
C GLN A 148 -45.01 -27.97 34.76
N MET A 149 -45.31 -27.18 33.74
CA MET A 149 -46.65 -26.63 33.55
C MET A 149 -47.70 -27.72 33.36
N VAL A 150 -47.41 -28.71 32.50
CA VAL A 150 -48.30 -29.84 32.24
C VAL A 150 -48.56 -30.64 33.53
N MET A 151 -47.52 -30.89 34.33
CA MET A 151 -47.62 -31.64 35.59
C MET A 151 -48.42 -30.93 36.68
N VAL A 152 -48.50 -29.59 36.67
CA VAL A 152 -49.39 -28.85 37.57
C VAL A 152 -50.81 -28.80 37.02
N ILE A 153 -50.97 -28.47 35.74
CA ILE A 153 -52.26 -28.15 35.14
C ILE A 153 -53.13 -29.39 34.93
N ILE A 154 -52.56 -30.54 34.57
CA ILE A 154 -53.36 -31.76 34.37
C ILE A 154 -54.08 -32.18 35.66
N PRO A 155 -53.41 -32.37 36.81
CA PRO A 155 -54.11 -32.73 38.05
C PRO A 155 -55.09 -31.65 38.51
N LEU A 156 -54.71 -30.37 38.40
CA LEU A 156 -55.56 -29.25 38.79
C LEU A 156 -56.82 -29.13 37.92
N SER A 157 -56.70 -29.27 36.60
CA SER A 157 -57.86 -29.28 35.69
C SER A 157 -58.72 -30.51 35.93
N LEU A 158 -58.12 -31.68 36.17
CA LEU A 158 -58.85 -32.90 36.48
C LEU A 158 -59.64 -32.77 37.78
N SER A 159 -59.08 -32.10 38.80
CA SER A 159 -59.79 -31.88 40.07
C SER A 159 -60.99 -30.96 39.92
N LEU A 160 -60.90 -29.95 39.06
CA LEU A 160 -62.01 -29.06 38.74
C LEU A 160 -63.10 -29.79 37.94
N LEU A 161 -62.73 -30.61 36.94
CA LEU A 161 -63.69 -31.35 36.11
C LEU A 161 -64.47 -32.41 36.89
N LEU A 162 -63.81 -33.13 37.80
CA LEU A 162 -64.42 -34.21 38.58
C LEU A 162 -65.27 -33.72 39.77
N ARG A 163 -65.40 -32.40 39.97
CA ARG A 163 -66.22 -31.82 41.05
C ARG A 163 -67.72 -31.79 40.70
N PHE A 164 -68.06 -31.91 39.40
CA PHE A 164 -69.43 -32.01 38.86
C PHE A 164 -70.38 -30.84 39.20
N ASP A 165 -69.83 -29.64 39.38
CA ASP A 165 -70.53 -28.36 39.54
C ASP A 165 -70.40 -27.47 38.29
N GLY A 166 -71.29 -26.49 38.14
CA GLY A 166 -71.49 -25.79 36.85
C GLY A 166 -70.33 -24.90 36.38
N TYR A 167 -69.53 -24.34 37.29
CA TYR A 167 -68.52 -23.32 36.95
C TYR A 167 -67.08 -23.85 36.90
N HIS A 168 -66.78 -25.01 37.50
CA HIS A 168 -65.43 -25.58 37.52
C HIS A 168 -64.95 -26.10 36.16
N PRO A 169 -65.79 -26.67 35.27
CA PRO A 169 -65.37 -26.99 33.90
C PRO A 169 -64.91 -25.76 33.12
N LEU A 170 -65.54 -24.60 33.33
CA LEU A 170 -65.12 -23.34 32.71
C LEU A 170 -63.76 -22.89 33.25
N LEU A 171 -63.53 -22.98 34.56
CA LEU A 171 -62.22 -22.71 35.17
C LEU A 171 -61.14 -23.65 34.64
N ALA A 172 -61.44 -24.95 34.47
CA ALA A 172 -60.51 -25.92 33.91
C ALA A 172 -60.10 -25.59 32.47
N LEU A 173 -61.05 -25.12 31.64
CA LEU A 173 -60.78 -24.63 30.29
C LEU A 173 -59.89 -23.38 30.30
N LEU A 174 -60.16 -22.42 31.19
CA LEU A 174 -59.36 -21.20 31.32
C LEU A 174 -57.91 -21.50 31.75
N LEU A 175 -57.67 -22.51 32.58
CA LEU A 175 -56.31 -22.94 32.94
C LEU A 175 -55.51 -23.45 31.73
N PHE A 176 -56.16 -24.15 30.79
CA PHE A 176 -55.53 -24.56 29.53
C PHE A 176 -55.19 -23.37 28.63
N VAL A 177 -56.01 -22.31 28.63
CA VAL A 177 -55.69 -21.07 27.92
C VAL A 177 -54.51 -20.37 28.58
N MET A 178 -54.48 -20.31 29.92
CA MET A 178 -53.35 -19.74 30.67
C MET A 178 -52.03 -20.49 30.41
N LEU A 179 -52.06 -21.82 30.26
CA LEU A 179 -50.89 -22.61 29.85
C LEU A 179 -50.25 -22.08 28.57
N SER A 180 -51.08 -21.87 27.54
CA SER A 180 -50.62 -21.33 26.26
C SER A 180 -50.05 -19.92 26.42
N GLY A 181 -50.70 -19.08 27.23
CA GLY A 181 -50.25 -17.72 27.57
C GLY A 181 -48.88 -17.70 28.25
N PHE A 182 -48.70 -18.47 29.33
CA PHE A 182 -47.43 -18.54 30.05
C PHE A 182 -46.29 -19.13 29.21
N ARG A 183 -46.58 -20.14 28.38
CA ARG A 183 -45.59 -20.69 27.46
C ARG A 183 -45.14 -19.66 26.42
N LYS A 184 -46.08 -18.91 25.83
CA LYS A 184 -45.76 -17.81 24.92
C LYS A 184 -44.92 -16.72 25.61
N LEU A 185 -45.25 -16.38 26.85
CA LEU A 185 -44.49 -15.41 27.64
C LEU A 185 -43.06 -15.88 27.91
N ALA A 186 -42.87 -17.14 28.30
CA ALA A 186 -41.54 -17.72 28.51
C ALA A 186 -40.71 -17.74 27.21
N ALA A 187 -41.33 -18.12 26.08
CA ALA A 187 -40.67 -18.10 24.78
C ALA A 187 -40.26 -16.67 24.36
N GLY A 188 -41.13 -15.68 24.57
CA GLY A 188 -40.84 -14.28 24.25
C GLY A 188 -39.69 -13.70 25.08
N ILE A 189 -39.65 -13.98 26.40
CA ILE A 189 -38.51 -13.56 27.25
C ILE A 189 -37.20 -14.16 26.75
N ARG A 190 -37.21 -15.45 26.38
CA ARG A 190 -36.04 -16.15 25.84
C ARG A 190 -35.52 -15.49 24.56
N GLU A 191 -36.40 -15.18 23.61
CA GLU A 191 -36.03 -14.52 22.35
C GLU A 191 -35.45 -13.13 22.56
N ILE A 192 -36.08 -12.31 23.41
CA ILE A 192 -35.60 -10.95 23.71
C ILE A 192 -34.18 -11.00 24.29
N LEU A 193 -33.94 -11.88 25.26
CA LEU A 193 -32.64 -12.00 25.92
C LEU A 193 -31.56 -12.54 24.97
N LEU A 194 -31.84 -13.59 24.20
CA LEU A 194 -30.89 -14.14 23.23
C LEU A 194 -30.54 -13.11 22.14
N SER A 195 -31.54 -12.38 21.63
CA SER A 195 -31.33 -11.30 20.66
C SER A 195 -30.46 -10.18 21.23
N ALA A 196 -30.73 -9.74 22.46
CA ALA A 196 -29.94 -8.70 23.11
C ALA A 196 -28.48 -9.13 23.34
N VAL A 197 -28.25 -10.39 23.74
CA VAL A 197 -26.90 -10.93 23.93
C VAL A 197 -26.16 -11.05 22.59
N HIS A 198 -26.79 -11.63 21.57
CA HIS A 198 -26.20 -11.75 20.24
C HIS A 198 -25.84 -10.39 19.64
N GLY A 199 -26.74 -9.40 19.72
CA GLY A 199 -26.47 -8.05 19.23
C GLY A 199 -25.26 -7.40 19.91
N ARG A 200 -25.06 -7.63 21.21
CA ARG A 200 -23.89 -7.13 21.93
C ARG A 200 -22.60 -7.83 21.51
N VAL A 201 -22.63 -9.15 21.32
CA VAL A 201 -21.47 -9.93 20.88
C VAL A 201 -21.07 -9.53 19.46
N GLU A 202 -22.02 -9.39 18.55
CA GLU A 202 -21.78 -9.00 17.17
C GLU A 202 -21.20 -7.58 17.06
N ALA A 203 -21.75 -6.62 17.82
CA ALA A 203 -21.20 -5.27 17.90
C ALA A 203 -19.76 -5.26 18.43
N SER A 204 -19.47 -6.09 19.45
CA SER A 204 -18.12 -6.22 20.01
C SER A 204 -17.15 -6.85 19.02
N ARG A 205 -17.61 -7.85 18.25
CA ARG A 205 -16.84 -8.51 17.20
C ARG A 205 -16.50 -7.54 16.07
N LEU A 206 -17.48 -6.79 15.57
CA LEU A 206 -17.27 -5.78 14.52
C LEU A 206 -16.28 -4.69 14.98
N ALA A 207 -16.38 -4.24 16.23
CA ALA A 207 -15.43 -3.28 16.79
C ALA A 207 -13.99 -3.84 16.83
N ALA A 208 -13.83 -5.12 17.20
CA ALA A 208 -12.53 -5.79 17.18
C ALA A 208 -11.97 -5.95 15.76
N GLU A 209 -12.81 -6.36 14.80
CA GLU A 209 -12.41 -6.44 13.39
C GLU A 209 -11.96 -5.08 12.84
N LEU A 210 -12.66 -4.00 13.19
CA LEU A 210 -12.27 -2.63 12.81
C LEU A 210 -10.94 -2.20 13.45
N ASP A 211 -10.71 -2.53 14.72
CA ASP A 211 -9.46 -2.22 15.42
C ASP A 211 -8.26 -2.94 14.79
N ILE A 212 -8.41 -4.21 14.42
CA ILE A 212 -7.40 -4.96 13.67
C ILE A 212 -7.13 -4.31 12.31
N ALA A 213 -8.18 -3.92 11.58
CA ALA A 213 -8.02 -3.24 10.30
C ALA A 213 -7.25 -1.92 10.46
N ILE A 214 -7.55 -1.10 11.47
CA ILE A 214 -6.91 0.20 11.69
C ILE A 214 -5.45 0.06 12.17
N THR A 215 -5.15 -0.96 12.97
CA THR A 215 -3.81 -1.20 13.52
C THR A 215 -2.85 -1.83 12.52
N THR A 216 -3.36 -2.56 11.53
CA THR A 216 -2.56 -3.18 10.45
C THR A 216 -2.24 -2.24 9.30
N LEU A 217 -2.89 -1.05 9.22
CA LEU A 217 -2.57 -0.04 8.21
C LEU A 217 -1.13 0.48 8.37
N GLU A 218 -0.38 0.49 7.26
CA GLU A 218 0.96 1.07 7.19
C GLU A 218 0.97 2.61 7.21
N HIS A 219 -0.21 3.20 7.01
CA HIS A 219 -0.45 4.63 7.06
C HIS A 219 -0.76 5.12 8.47
N GLY A 220 -0.35 6.34 8.77
CA GLY A 220 -0.87 7.05 9.94
C GLY A 220 -2.33 7.43 9.69
N LEU A 221 -3.24 7.09 10.60
CA LEU A 221 -4.65 7.45 10.51
C LEU A 221 -5.06 8.33 11.69
N LEU A 222 -5.59 9.52 11.39
CA LEU A 222 -6.31 10.39 12.33
C LEU A 222 -7.75 10.57 11.87
N MET A 223 -8.68 10.58 12.82
CA MET A 223 -10.08 10.95 12.56
C MET A 223 -10.42 12.18 13.39
N LEU A 224 -11.07 13.16 12.77
CA LEU A 224 -11.55 14.38 13.40
C LEU A 224 -13.07 14.33 13.56
N ASP A 225 -13.56 14.91 14.66
CA ASP A 225 -14.97 15.22 14.85
C ASP A 225 -15.41 16.49 14.10
N ASP A 226 -16.63 16.94 14.38
CA ASP A 226 -17.24 18.12 13.82
C ASP A 226 -16.57 19.43 14.27
N ASP A 227 -15.95 19.44 15.44
CA ASP A 227 -15.16 20.56 15.98
C ASP A 227 -13.70 20.55 15.49
N GLY A 228 -13.29 19.56 14.70
CA GLY A 228 -11.90 19.42 14.24
C GLY A 228 -10.95 18.82 15.28
N LYS A 229 -11.46 18.20 16.35
CA LYS A 229 -10.67 17.52 17.38
C LYS A 229 -10.43 16.07 17.02
N VAL A 230 -9.27 15.56 17.40
CA VAL A 230 -8.86 14.18 17.14
C VAL A 230 -9.71 13.22 17.95
N THR A 231 -10.53 12.40 17.30
CA THR A 231 -11.33 11.34 17.94
C THR A 231 -10.64 9.99 17.93
N LEU A 232 -9.84 9.71 16.90
CA LEU A 232 -9.10 8.47 16.76
C LEU A 232 -7.71 8.76 16.20
N SER A 233 -6.73 8.04 16.72
CA SER A 233 -5.35 8.05 16.23
C SER A 233 -4.78 6.64 16.30
N ASN A 234 -4.39 6.06 15.17
CA ASN A 234 -3.74 4.75 15.16
C ASN A 234 -2.27 4.86 15.63
N ALA A 235 -1.64 3.71 15.92
CA ALA A 235 -0.27 3.67 16.40
C ALA A 235 0.72 4.31 15.41
N LYS A 236 0.51 4.09 14.11
CA LYS A 236 1.38 4.62 13.07
C LYS A 236 1.35 6.15 12.98
N ALA A 237 0.18 6.78 13.13
CA ALA A 237 0.05 8.23 13.19
C ALA A 237 0.84 8.82 14.36
N LYS A 238 0.74 8.18 15.54
CA LYS A 238 1.51 8.58 16.72
C LYS A 238 3.01 8.49 16.48
N ILE A 239 3.48 7.40 15.85
CA ILE A 239 4.90 7.22 15.51
C ILE A 239 5.35 8.31 14.52
N MET A 240 4.63 8.50 13.41
CA MET A 240 4.98 9.48 12.37
C MET A 240 5.03 10.91 12.94
N LEU A 241 4.04 11.30 13.74
CA LEU A 241 4.00 12.63 14.35
C LEU A 241 5.03 12.79 15.48
N SER A 242 5.32 11.73 16.24
CA SER A 242 6.38 11.75 17.25
C SER A 242 7.78 11.92 16.64
N ALA A 243 8.01 11.41 15.43
CA ALA A 243 9.24 11.66 14.68
C ALA A 243 9.38 13.13 14.26
N LEU A 244 8.30 13.91 14.32
CA LEU A 244 8.29 15.37 14.15
C LEU A 244 8.30 16.11 15.50
N GLY A 245 8.51 15.41 16.62
CA GLY A 245 8.48 15.98 17.98
C GLY A 245 7.07 16.28 18.51
N ILE A 246 6.02 15.74 17.87
CA ILE A 246 4.63 16.03 18.21
C ILE A 246 3.94 14.82 18.81
N SER A 247 3.42 14.97 20.03
CA SER A 247 2.55 13.98 20.65
C SER A 247 1.09 14.29 20.35
N VAL A 248 0.36 13.31 19.80
CA VAL A 248 -1.08 13.41 19.53
C VAL A 248 -1.87 12.59 20.54
N ALA A 249 -2.88 13.22 21.14
CA ALA A 249 -3.85 12.59 22.00
C ALA A 249 -5.27 12.84 21.50
N ASN A 250 -6.18 11.91 21.80
CA ASN A 250 -7.59 12.11 21.49
C ASN A 250 -8.14 13.32 22.28
N GLY A 251 -9.02 14.10 21.66
CA GLY A 251 -9.58 15.35 22.16
C GLY A 251 -8.75 16.60 21.87
N GLN A 252 -7.54 16.47 21.34
CA GLN A 252 -6.73 17.62 20.93
C GLN A 252 -7.27 18.23 19.64
N ASP A 253 -7.25 19.57 19.57
CA ASP A 253 -7.58 20.32 18.35
C ASP A 253 -6.50 20.12 17.29
N PHE A 254 -6.90 19.70 16.10
CA PHE A 254 -6.01 19.47 14.97
C PHE A 254 -5.28 20.75 14.54
N LYS A 255 -5.92 21.92 14.65
CA LYS A 255 -5.28 23.19 14.31
C LYS A 255 -4.08 23.49 15.21
N THR A 256 -4.22 23.24 16.52
CA THR A 256 -3.11 23.40 17.49
C THR A 256 -1.94 22.45 17.18
N ILE A 257 -2.22 21.25 16.68
CA ILE A 257 -1.19 20.29 16.24
C ILE A 257 -0.40 20.88 15.07
N LEU A 258 -1.07 21.43 14.06
CA LEU A 258 -0.43 22.06 12.90
C LEU A 258 0.37 23.30 13.28
N GLU A 259 -0.13 24.15 14.17
CA GLU A 259 0.58 25.34 14.66
C GLU A 259 1.89 24.98 15.38
N ARG A 260 1.92 23.87 16.14
CA ARG A 260 3.17 23.36 16.74
C ARG A 260 4.15 22.86 15.70
N ILE A 261 3.68 22.17 14.66
CA ILE A 261 4.54 21.73 13.54
C ILE A 261 5.12 22.96 12.82
N ALA A 262 4.30 23.97 12.55
CA ALA A 262 4.75 25.23 11.94
C ALA A 262 5.79 25.94 12.81
N GLY A 263 5.55 26.04 14.12
CA GLY A 263 6.46 26.68 15.08
C GLY A 263 7.80 25.99 15.24
N SER A 264 7.86 24.67 15.03
CA SER A 264 9.12 23.90 15.01
C SER A 264 9.99 24.17 13.78
N GLY A 265 9.40 24.74 12.72
CA GLY A 265 10.06 24.99 11.44
C GLY A 265 10.32 23.72 10.61
N ILE A 266 9.83 22.55 11.02
CA ILE A 266 10.09 21.27 10.32
C ILE A 266 9.40 21.22 8.95
N ALA A 267 8.22 21.84 8.82
CA ALA A 267 7.45 21.92 7.58
C ALA A 267 7.08 23.38 7.24
N PRO A 268 6.90 23.72 5.94
CA PRO A 268 6.51 25.06 5.54
C PRO A 268 5.12 25.46 6.05
N ALA A 269 5.00 26.62 6.68
CA ALA A 269 3.74 27.14 7.24
C ALA A 269 2.61 27.18 6.19
N LYS A 270 2.90 27.68 4.98
CA LYS A 270 1.93 27.76 3.87
C LYS A 270 1.29 26.41 3.51
N THR A 271 2.05 25.32 3.64
CA THR A 271 1.55 23.97 3.34
C THR A 271 0.63 23.47 4.46
N LEU A 272 0.99 23.77 5.71
CA LEU A 272 0.18 23.42 6.88
C LEU A 272 -1.11 24.25 6.94
N ASP A 273 -1.06 25.53 6.56
CA ASP A 273 -2.24 26.39 6.43
C ASP A 273 -3.23 25.80 5.42
N ARG A 274 -2.74 25.36 4.25
CA ARG A 274 -3.59 24.69 3.26
C ARG A 274 -4.22 23.40 3.80
N LEU A 275 -3.47 22.61 4.56
CA LEU A 275 -3.99 21.40 5.19
C LEU A 275 -5.07 21.73 6.24
N SER A 276 -4.83 22.76 7.03
CA SER A 276 -5.78 23.31 8.00
C SER A 276 -7.06 23.79 7.31
N ASP A 277 -6.93 24.50 6.18
CA ASP A 277 -8.07 25.00 5.41
C ASP A 277 -8.93 23.86 4.86
N ILE A 278 -8.32 22.83 4.28
CA ILE A 278 -9.05 21.66 3.75
C ILE A 278 -9.80 20.94 4.87
N ALA A 279 -9.14 20.75 6.03
CA ALA A 279 -9.76 20.11 7.19
C ALA A 279 -10.92 20.95 7.75
N THR A 280 -10.73 22.27 7.89
CA THR A 280 -11.74 23.20 8.43
C THR A 280 -12.95 23.34 7.52
N HIS A 281 -12.72 23.42 6.20
CA HIS A 281 -13.79 23.51 5.21
C HIS A 281 -14.37 22.14 4.83
N ARG A 282 -13.93 21.05 5.48
CA ARG A 282 -14.39 19.68 5.26
C ARG A 282 -14.35 19.27 3.78
N GLN A 283 -13.30 19.70 3.10
CA GLN A 283 -13.06 19.28 1.73
C GLN A 283 -12.28 17.97 1.71
N SER A 284 -12.32 17.28 0.57
CA SER A 284 -11.44 16.16 0.32
C SER A 284 -10.31 16.60 -0.59
N GLY A 285 -9.09 16.18 -0.28
CA GLY A 285 -7.92 16.65 -1.01
C GLY A 285 -6.65 15.98 -0.53
N LYS A 286 -5.58 16.23 -1.28
CA LYS A 286 -4.24 15.76 -0.97
C LYS A 286 -3.30 16.93 -0.80
N VAL A 287 -2.45 16.86 0.21
CA VAL A 287 -1.42 17.86 0.47
C VAL A 287 -0.09 17.14 0.68
N MET A 288 0.89 17.51 -0.13
CA MET A 288 2.28 17.06 0.03
C MET A 288 3.01 18.03 0.95
N ILE A 289 3.64 17.50 2.00
CA ILE A 289 4.39 18.24 3.00
C ILE A 289 5.88 17.88 2.87
N PRO A 290 6.70 18.76 2.27
CA PRO A 290 8.15 18.58 2.31
C PRO A 290 8.67 18.92 3.71
N LEU A 291 9.52 18.06 4.24
CA LEU A 291 10.15 18.20 5.55
C LEU A 291 11.61 18.65 5.39
N ARG A 292 12.18 19.30 6.41
CA ARG A 292 13.57 19.81 6.38
C ARG A 292 14.66 18.76 6.18
N ASP A 293 14.39 17.50 6.50
CA ASP A 293 15.34 16.39 6.42
C ASP A 293 15.25 15.60 5.12
N ASN A 294 14.79 16.25 4.03
CA ASN A 294 14.61 15.65 2.71
C ASN A 294 13.61 14.49 2.69
N ARG A 295 12.68 14.46 3.66
CA ARG A 295 11.52 13.58 3.68
C ARG A 295 10.28 14.26 3.14
N TYR A 296 9.35 13.46 2.65
CA TYR A 296 8.11 13.92 2.05
C TYR A 296 6.95 13.15 2.65
N PHE A 297 6.01 13.85 3.29
CA PHE A 297 4.77 13.25 3.78
C PHE A 297 3.60 13.64 2.87
N GLU A 298 2.80 12.67 2.44
CA GLU A 298 1.51 12.92 1.81
C GLU A 298 0.42 12.81 2.87
N VAL A 299 -0.43 13.84 2.97
CA VAL A 299 -1.64 13.81 3.80
C VAL A 299 -2.85 13.84 2.89
N THR A 300 -3.62 12.74 2.91
CA THR A 300 -4.91 12.66 2.23
C THR A 300 -6.02 12.93 3.24
N ILE A 301 -6.84 13.95 2.99
CA ILE A 301 -8.02 14.26 3.78
C ILE A 301 -9.24 13.77 3.02
N SER A 302 -10.06 12.96 3.67
CA SER A 302 -11.37 12.53 3.18
C SER A 302 -12.43 12.92 4.18
N SER A 303 -13.29 13.85 3.79
CA SER A 303 -14.36 14.39 4.63
C SER A 303 -15.69 13.79 4.20
N ARG A 304 -16.40 13.12 5.13
CA ARG A 304 -17.74 12.56 4.89
C ARG A 304 -18.65 12.89 6.08
N GLN A 305 -19.77 13.54 5.79
CA GLN A 305 -20.74 13.99 6.80
C GLN A 305 -20.11 14.90 7.86
N LEU A 306 -20.14 14.49 9.13
CA LEU A 306 -19.66 15.22 10.31
C LEU A 306 -18.24 14.80 10.75
N ARG A 307 -17.52 14.00 9.95
CA ARG A 307 -16.18 13.53 10.28
C ARG A 307 -15.21 13.67 9.11
N SER A 308 -13.95 13.90 9.47
CA SER A 308 -12.85 13.96 8.52
C SER A 308 -11.80 12.90 8.88
N VAL A 309 -11.37 12.11 7.89
CA VAL A 309 -10.30 11.13 8.06
C VAL A 309 -9.06 11.65 7.36
N LEU A 310 -7.94 11.64 8.06
CA LEU A 310 -6.64 12.02 7.55
C LEU A 310 -5.75 10.78 7.52
N LEU A 311 -5.20 10.52 6.34
CA LEU A 311 -4.24 9.46 6.10
C LEU A 311 -2.87 10.09 5.84
N PHE A 312 -1.87 9.72 6.63
CA PHE A 312 -0.49 10.14 6.55
C PHE A 312 0.34 9.02 5.94
N GLU A 313 1.04 9.33 4.85
CA GLU A 313 1.95 8.42 4.16
C GLU A 313 3.34 9.05 4.09
N ASP A 314 4.38 8.30 4.41
CA ASP A 314 5.75 8.70 4.11
C ASP A 314 6.06 8.27 2.66
N ILE A 315 6.15 9.27 1.77
CA ILE A 315 6.40 9.05 0.34
C ILE A 315 7.85 9.36 -0.03
N THR A 316 8.77 9.42 0.94
CA THR A 316 10.18 9.79 0.70
C THR A 316 10.86 8.85 -0.29
N GLU A 317 10.71 7.53 -0.13
CA GLU A 317 11.30 6.55 -1.06
C GLU A 317 10.75 6.71 -2.47
N ARG A 318 9.45 6.97 -2.59
CA ARG A 318 8.80 7.21 -3.88
C ARG A 318 9.35 8.46 -4.56
N MET A 319 9.43 9.58 -3.82
CA MET A 319 9.94 10.85 -4.34
C MET A 319 11.41 10.74 -4.75
N THR A 320 12.25 10.15 -3.90
CA THR A 320 13.68 9.96 -4.19
C THR A 320 13.91 9.01 -5.37
N ALA A 321 13.10 7.96 -5.52
CA ALA A 321 13.13 7.09 -6.68
C ALA A 321 12.73 7.84 -7.96
N GLU A 322 11.68 8.65 -7.90
CA GLU A 322 11.21 9.45 -9.04
C GLU A 322 12.23 10.51 -9.47
N GLU A 323 12.86 11.20 -8.52
CA GLU A 323 13.98 12.11 -8.78
C GLU A 323 15.16 11.39 -9.42
N ARG A 324 15.51 10.20 -8.92
CA ARG A 324 16.60 9.39 -9.48
C ARG A 324 16.29 8.90 -10.89
N ILE A 325 15.05 8.46 -11.16
CA ILE A 325 14.60 8.07 -12.50
C ILE A 325 14.68 9.27 -13.44
N ASN A 326 14.17 10.43 -13.03
CA ASN A 326 14.24 11.66 -13.82
C ASN A 326 15.69 12.07 -14.11
N PHE A 327 16.58 11.94 -13.12
CA PHE A 327 18.00 12.21 -13.31
C PHE A 327 18.63 11.21 -14.30
N MET A 328 18.35 9.91 -14.16
CA MET A 328 18.86 8.87 -15.08
C MET A 328 18.34 9.02 -16.52
N ALA A 329 17.11 9.52 -16.68
CA ALA A 329 16.54 9.79 -18.00
C ALA A 329 17.20 10.99 -18.70
N ARG A 330 17.81 11.91 -17.94
CA ARG A 330 18.38 13.16 -18.45
C ARG A 330 19.91 13.20 -18.48
N HIS A 331 20.60 12.40 -17.67
CA HIS A 331 22.05 12.46 -17.50
C HIS A 331 22.74 11.13 -17.85
N ASP A 332 23.99 11.22 -18.31
CA ASP A 332 24.88 10.06 -18.46
C ASP A 332 25.27 9.51 -17.07
N ALA A 333 25.13 8.20 -16.89
CA ALA A 333 25.36 7.56 -15.61
C ALA A 333 26.81 7.67 -15.14
N LEU A 334 27.77 7.71 -16.08
CA LEU A 334 29.21 7.72 -15.81
C LEU A 334 29.74 9.14 -15.52
N THR A 335 29.50 10.09 -16.41
CA THR A 335 30.07 11.45 -16.32
C THR A 335 29.16 12.45 -15.60
N LYS A 336 27.89 12.11 -15.35
CA LYS A 336 26.85 13.01 -14.80
C LYS A 336 26.50 14.21 -15.68
N LEU A 337 27.11 14.34 -16.86
CA LEU A 337 26.72 15.32 -17.87
C LEU A 337 25.32 14.99 -18.42
N PRO A 338 24.59 15.96 -18.99
CA PRO A 338 23.44 15.69 -19.84
C PRO A 338 23.73 14.58 -20.85
N ASN A 339 22.76 13.69 -21.03
CA ASN A 339 22.81 12.70 -22.11
C ASN A 339 22.37 13.34 -23.44
N ARG A 340 22.50 12.58 -24.54
CA ARG A 340 22.08 13.01 -25.88
C ARG A 340 20.68 13.65 -25.93
N SER A 341 19.67 13.00 -25.33
CA SER A 341 18.29 13.49 -25.41
C SER A 341 18.11 14.80 -24.65
N TYR A 342 18.73 14.93 -23.47
CA TYR A 342 18.61 16.13 -22.67
C TYR A 342 19.41 17.30 -23.26
N PHE A 343 20.59 17.00 -23.83
CA PHE A 343 21.36 17.98 -24.58
C PHE A 343 20.56 18.57 -25.72
N ASN A 344 19.90 17.74 -26.54
CA ASN A 344 19.13 18.24 -27.68
C ASN A 344 18.04 19.24 -27.23
N ALA A 345 17.32 18.94 -26.15
CA ALA A 345 16.32 19.85 -25.59
C ALA A 345 16.94 21.17 -25.10
N LEU A 346 18.02 21.09 -24.29
CA LEU A 346 18.70 22.27 -23.76
C LEU A 346 19.33 23.14 -24.86
N ALA A 347 19.96 22.51 -25.84
CA ALA A 347 20.62 23.18 -26.96
C ALA A 347 19.60 23.89 -27.86
N GLN A 348 18.46 23.24 -28.14
CA GLN A 348 17.42 23.86 -28.96
C GLN A 348 16.76 25.05 -28.25
N ASP A 349 16.46 24.93 -26.96
CA ASP A 349 15.96 26.05 -26.14
C ASP A 349 16.94 27.23 -26.11
N GLU A 350 18.24 26.96 -26.00
CA GLU A 350 19.27 27.99 -25.96
C GLU A 350 19.51 28.64 -27.34
N LEU A 351 19.49 27.86 -28.43
CA LEU A 351 19.57 28.40 -29.81
C LEU A 351 18.40 29.37 -30.10
N ILE A 352 17.18 29.00 -29.72
CA ILE A 352 15.99 29.87 -29.84
C ILE A 352 16.19 31.16 -29.03
N ARG A 353 16.61 31.03 -27.76
CA ARG A 353 16.81 32.16 -26.85
C ARG A 353 17.87 33.13 -27.33
N ARG A 354 19.01 32.62 -27.82
CA ARG A 354 20.14 33.45 -28.30
C ARG A 354 19.86 34.06 -29.65
N GLY A 355 19.24 33.30 -30.55
CA GLY A 355 18.85 33.79 -31.87
C GLY A 355 17.81 34.91 -31.81
N ALA A 356 16.88 34.88 -30.83
CA ALA A 356 15.96 35.99 -30.57
C ALA A 356 16.68 37.31 -30.15
N LYS A 357 17.94 37.21 -29.72
CA LYS A 357 18.80 38.35 -29.34
C LYS A 357 19.90 38.62 -30.38
N SER A 358 19.88 37.95 -31.54
CA SER A 358 20.93 38.01 -32.56
C SER A 358 22.33 37.67 -32.03
N LEU A 359 22.41 36.77 -31.05
CA LEU A 359 23.67 36.30 -30.47
C LEU A 359 24.09 34.98 -31.12
N SER A 360 25.37 34.88 -31.50
CA SER A 360 25.92 33.67 -32.13
C SER A 360 26.20 32.56 -31.11
N SER A 361 26.19 31.32 -31.59
CA SER A 361 26.54 30.12 -30.82
C SER A 361 27.43 29.22 -31.65
N ALA A 362 28.29 28.45 -31.00
CA ALA A 362 29.13 27.44 -31.63
C ALA A 362 28.73 26.06 -31.11
N LEU A 363 28.43 25.14 -32.02
CA LEU A 363 28.25 23.73 -31.69
C LEU A 363 29.56 23.00 -31.93
N LEU A 364 30.05 22.30 -30.91
CA LEU A 364 31.29 21.55 -30.92
C LEU A 364 30.98 20.06 -30.76
N VAL A 365 31.54 19.22 -31.61
CA VAL A 365 31.62 17.77 -31.42
C VAL A 365 33.08 17.43 -31.12
N ILE A 366 33.29 16.71 -30.03
CA ILE A 366 34.59 16.44 -29.42
C ILE A 366 34.74 14.94 -29.27
N ASP A 367 35.85 14.39 -29.75
CA ASP A 367 36.13 12.96 -29.70
C ASP A 367 37.50 12.70 -29.07
N ILE A 368 37.55 11.73 -28.16
CA ILE A 368 38.81 11.32 -27.52
C ILE A 368 39.62 10.47 -28.50
N ASP A 369 40.77 10.99 -28.91
CA ASP A 369 41.63 10.29 -29.85
C ASP A 369 42.14 8.97 -29.26
N GLU A 370 41.92 7.87 -29.99
CA GLU A 370 42.41 6.53 -29.64
C GLU A 370 41.87 5.96 -28.32
N PHE A 371 40.70 6.42 -27.88
CA PHE A 371 40.06 5.89 -26.67
C PHE A 371 39.89 4.36 -26.67
N LYS A 372 39.59 3.77 -27.83
CA LYS A 372 39.53 2.31 -27.99
C LYS A 372 40.86 1.64 -27.62
N HIS A 373 41.99 2.22 -27.99
CA HIS A 373 43.31 1.68 -27.66
C HIS A 373 43.57 1.73 -26.14
N VAL A 374 43.09 2.78 -25.46
CA VAL A 374 43.14 2.87 -23.99
C VAL A 374 42.33 1.74 -23.35
N ASN A 375 41.10 1.50 -23.82
CA ASN A 375 40.27 0.40 -23.34
C ASN A 375 40.91 -0.97 -23.59
N ASP A 376 41.44 -1.20 -24.79
CA ASP A 376 42.04 -2.47 -25.17
C ASP A 376 43.34 -2.74 -24.38
N SER A 377 44.08 -1.71 -24.00
CA SER A 377 45.38 -1.82 -23.31
C SER A 377 45.27 -1.83 -21.78
N PHE A 378 44.34 -1.07 -21.21
CA PHE A 378 44.25 -0.84 -19.76
C PHE A 378 42.90 -1.26 -19.14
N GLY A 379 41.97 -1.73 -19.97
CA GLY A 379 40.65 -2.20 -19.57
C GLY A 379 39.62 -1.09 -19.36
N HIS A 380 38.34 -1.47 -19.42
CA HIS A 380 37.21 -0.55 -19.33
C HIS A 380 37.18 0.28 -18.04
N VAL A 381 37.70 -0.22 -16.91
CA VAL A 381 37.74 0.54 -15.65
C VAL A 381 38.63 1.79 -15.76
N ILE A 382 39.73 1.71 -16.50
CA ILE A 382 40.62 2.86 -16.75
C ILE A 382 40.02 3.78 -17.79
N GLY A 383 39.38 3.24 -18.83
CA GLY A 383 38.64 4.04 -19.80
C GLY A 383 37.48 4.82 -19.18
N ASP A 384 36.73 4.22 -18.27
CA ASP A 384 35.65 4.89 -17.53
C ASP A 384 36.16 6.04 -16.67
N GLU A 385 37.32 5.86 -16.03
CA GLU A 385 37.96 6.92 -15.26
C GLU A 385 38.49 8.04 -16.16
N LEU A 386 39.06 7.69 -17.31
CA LEU A 386 39.46 8.67 -18.32
C LEU A 386 38.25 9.50 -18.78
N LEU A 387 37.11 8.87 -19.07
CA LEU A 387 35.89 9.58 -19.47
C LEU A 387 35.39 10.57 -18.40
N ARG A 388 35.47 10.21 -17.11
CA ARG A 388 35.12 11.15 -16.02
C ARG A 388 36.06 12.35 -15.98
N GLN A 389 37.38 12.11 -16.03
CA GLN A 389 38.35 13.20 -15.99
C GLN A 389 38.31 14.07 -17.26
N VAL A 390 38.01 13.50 -18.42
CA VAL A 390 37.79 14.25 -19.66
C VAL A 390 36.55 15.12 -19.54
N ALA A 391 35.44 14.59 -19.00
CA ALA A 391 34.22 15.36 -18.76
C ALA A 391 34.48 16.55 -17.83
N ASP A 392 35.18 16.34 -16.71
CA ASP A 392 35.56 17.41 -15.79
C ASP A 392 36.47 18.42 -16.47
N ARG A 393 37.49 17.96 -17.21
CA ARG A 393 38.43 18.85 -17.91
C ARG A 393 37.73 19.72 -18.95
N LEU A 394 36.84 19.15 -19.76
CA LEU A 394 36.00 19.90 -20.71
C LEU A 394 35.12 20.93 -20.01
N ARG A 395 34.53 20.57 -18.87
CA ARG A 395 33.67 21.47 -18.10
C ARG A 395 34.42 22.71 -17.62
N TYR A 396 35.70 22.59 -17.30
CA TYR A 396 36.54 23.72 -16.87
C TYR A 396 37.25 24.45 -18.03
N SER A 397 37.39 23.82 -19.19
CA SER A 397 38.08 24.41 -20.33
C SER A 397 37.16 25.17 -21.29
N LEU A 398 35.86 24.85 -21.28
CA LEU A 398 34.84 25.52 -22.08
C LEU A 398 34.38 26.84 -21.45
N PRO A 399 33.93 27.81 -22.26
CA PRO A 399 33.49 29.12 -21.77
C PRO A 399 32.27 29.04 -20.84
N GLU A 400 32.13 30.04 -19.98
CA GLU A 400 30.99 30.15 -19.06
C GLU A 400 29.66 30.21 -19.83
N GLY A 401 28.68 29.42 -19.38
CA GLY A 401 27.39 29.27 -20.08
C GLY A 401 27.38 28.22 -21.19
N ALA A 402 28.50 27.52 -21.46
CA ALA A 402 28.50 26.38 -22.36
C ALA A 402 27.68 25.20 -21.79
N ILE A 403 26.86 24.58 -22.65
CA ILE A 403 26.11 23.36 -22.33
C ILE A 403 26.95 22.19 -22.84
N LEU A 404 27.52 21.38 -21.93
CA LEU A 404 28.33 20.21 -22.27
C LEU A 404 27.53 18.92 -22.04
N ALA A 405 27.65 17.95 -22.93
CA ALA A 405 26.99 16.65 -22.84
C ALA A 405 27.87 15.52 -23.39
N ARG A 406 27.51 14.28 -23.05
CA ARG A 406 28.11 13.08 -23.63
C ARG A 406 27.10 12.41 -24.57
N GLN A 407 27.48 12.24 -25.84
CA GLN A 407 26.65 11.57 -26.86
C GLN A 407 26.65 10.06 -26.66
N GLY A 408 27.81 9.49 -26.34
CA GLY A 408 28.03 8.07 -26.11
C GLY A 408 29.47 7.69 -26.41
N GLY A 409 29.96 6.57 -25.87
CA GLY A 409 31.35 6.16 -26.10
C GLY A 409 32.36 7.23 -25.67
N ASP A 410 33.22 7.64 -26.60
CA ASP A 410 34.25 8.68 -26.53
C ASP A 410 33.80 10.06 -27.04
N GLU A 411 32.54 10.21 -27.44
CA GLU A 411 32.03 11.44 -28.05
C GLU A 411 31.33 12.36 -27.02
N PHE A 412 31.75 13.61 -27.02
CA PHE A 412 31.19 14.72 -26.26
C PHE A 412 30.68 15.78 -27.23
N VAL A 413 29.66 16.52 -26.80
CA VAL A 413 29.10 17.63 -27.56
C VAL A 413 28.93 18.83 -26.65
N ALA A 414 29.22 20.02 -27.16
CA ALA A 414 29.03 21.25 -26.44
C ALA A 414 28.36 22.32 -27.30
N LEU A 415 27.43 23.07 -26.72
CA LEU A 415 26.93 24.32 -27.28
C LEU A 415 27.52 25.48 -26.48
N ALA A 416 28.42 26.23 -27.08
CA ALA A 416 29.12 27.35 -26.45
C ALA A 416 28.57 28.70 -26.95
N PRO A 417 28.40 29.69 -26.05
CA PRO A 417 28.08 31.04 -26.46
C PRO A 417 29.25 31.68 -27.20
N VAL A 418 29.01 32.32 -28.35
CA VAL A 418 30.03 33.11 -29.06
C VAL A 418 29.77 34.59 -28.78
N GLY A 419 30.67 35.21 -28.03
CA GLY A 419 30.53 36.58 -27.53
C GLY A 419 31.12 37.67 -28.42
N GLY A 420 32.13 37.35 -29.24
CA GLY A 420 32.86 38.33 -30.03
C GLY A 420 33.39 37.81 -31.36
N SER A 421 34.61 38.24 -31.74
CA SER A 421 35.16 37.97 -33.07
C SER A 421 35.54 36.49 -33.29
N GLU A 422 35.73 36.08 -34.54
CA GLU A 422 36.23 34.73 -34.88
C GLU A 422 37.58 34.40 -34.19
N SER A 423 38.37 35.44 -33.84
CA SER A 423 39.60 35.31 -33.07
C SER A 423 39.37 34.83 -31.63
N GLU A 424 38.34 35.35 -30.96
CA GLU A 424 38.01 34.96 -29.57
C GLU A 424 37.52 33.51 -29.51
N LEU A 425 36.69 33.11 -30.46
CA LEU A 425 36.27 31.71 -30.58
C LEU A 425 37.48 30.80 -30.80
N ARG A 426 38.46 31.23 -31.59
CA ARG A 426 39.68 30.45 -31.83
C ARG A 426 40.53 30.34 -30.56
N GLU A 427 40.65 31.40 -29.78
CA GLU A 427 41.33 31.39 -28.48
C GLU A 427 40.64 30.45 -27.48
N ASP A 428 39.32 30.46 -27.39
CA ASP A 428 38.55 29.53 -26.53
C ASP A 428 38.79 28.06 -26.92
N ILE A 429 38.83 27.78 -28.22
CA ILE A 429 39.07 26.44 -28.74
C ILE A 429 40.53 25.99 -28.53
N ASP A 430 41.49 26.89 -28.75
CA ASP A 430 42.91 26.61 -28.50
C ASP A 430 43.16 26.40 -27.00
N HIS A 431 42.48 27.14 -26.13
CA HIS A 431 42.49 26.91 -24.69
C HIS A 431 41.91 25.54 -24.32
N ALA A 432 40.79 25.16 -24.93
CA ALA A 432 40.21 23.83 -24.75
C ALA A 432 41.16 22.71 -25.20
N LEU A 433 41.86 22.85 -26.33
CA LEU A 433 42.86 21.88 -26.79
C LEU A 433 44.10 21.83 -25.88
N ALA A 434 44.59 22.99 -25.44
CA ALA A 434 45.76 23.10 -24.55
C ALA A 434 45.53 22.40 -23.21
N ALA A 435 44.29 22.36 -22.71
CA ALA A 435 43.95 21.60 -21.50
C ALA A 435 44.29 20.10 -21.62
N PHE A 436 44.28 19.54 -22.84
CA PHE A 436 44.62 18.14 -23.11
C PHE A 436 46.12 17.89 -23.37
N GLU A 437 46.98 18.92 -23.27
CA GLU A 437 48.44 18.72 -23.27
C GLU A 437 48.93 18.06 -21.99
N THR A 438 48.26 18.33 -20.86
CA THR A 438 48.61 17.75 -19.56
C THR A 438 48.15 16.28 -19.51
N PRO A 439 49.04 15.31 -19.24
CA PRO A 439 48.66 13.90 -19.13
C PRO A 439 47.58 13.65 -18.06
N PHE A 440 46.75 12.63 -18.27
CA PHE A 440 45.79 12.16 -17.27
C PHE A 440 46.45 11.20 -16.30
N ASN A 441 46.29 11.43 -15.00
CA ASN A 441 46.72 10.48 -13.97
C ASN A 441 45.55 9.57 -13.61
N LEU A 442 45.59 8.34 -14.13
CA LEU A 442 44.56 7.33 -13.95
C LEU A 442 45.11 6.25 -13.03
N LYS A 443 44.83 6.36 -11.73
CA LYS A 443 45.29 5.40 -10.69
C LYS A 443 46.81 5.17 -10.70
N GLY A 444 47.59 6.25 -10.87
CA GLY A 444 49.06 6.20 -10.88
C GLY A 444 49.68 5.98 -12.27
N ILE A 445 48.86 5.81 -13.32
CA ILE A 445 49.31 5.73 -14.71
C ILE A 445 49.14 7.10 -15.35
N ASN A 446 50.23 7.67 -15.90
CA ASN A 446 50.16 8.91 -16.67
C ASN A 446 49.97 8.58 -18.15
N LEU A 447 48.80 8.90 -18.71
CA LEU A 447 48.49 8.69 -20.12
C LEU A 447 48.37 10.04 -20.86
N PRO A 448 49.14 10.27 -21.94
CA PRO A 448 48.88 11.38 -22.85
C PRO A 448 47.64 11.03 -23.68
N VAL A 449 46.59 11.83 -23.53
CA VAL A 449 45.34 11.67 -24.29
C VAL A 449 45.01 13.00 -24.93
N ARG A 450 44.69 12.96 -26.23
CA ARG A 450 44.33 14.13 -27.03
C ARG A 450 42.85 14.04 -27.44
N VAL A 451 42.30 15.18 -27.86
CA VAL A 451 40.95 15.24 -28.42
C VAL A 451 40.99 15.91 -29.79
N SER A 452 40.12 15.44 -30.68
CA SER A 452 39.81 16.11 -31.94
C SER A 452 38.47 16.83 -31.81
N ILE A 453 38.38 18.05 -32.33
CA ILE A 453 37.18 18.91 -32.21
C ILE A 453 36.71 19.33 -33.60
N GLY A 454 35.45 19.08 -33.93
CA GLY A 454 34.77 19.71 -35.05
C GLY A 454 33.80 20.76 -34.52
N LEU A 455 33.78 21.96 -35.10
CA LEU A 455 32.84 22.98 -34.69
C LEU A 455 32.17 23.70 -35.86
N VAL A 456 30.94 24.16 -35.64
CA VAL A 456 30.18 25.01 -36.56
C VAL A 456 29.67 26.23 -35.80
N VAL A 457 29.80 27.40 -36.41
CA VAL A 457 29.29 28.67 -35.87
C VAL A 457 27.97 28.98 -36.54
N THR A 458 26.94 29.23 -35.75
CA THR A 458 25.65 29.71 -36.24
C THR A 458 25.30 31.08 -35.65
N PRO A 459 24.99 32.07 -36.51
CA PRO A 459 24.42 33.34 -36.08
C PRO A 459 22.88 33.35 -36.10
N ARG A 460 22.21 32.26 -36.47
CA ARG A 460 20.78 32.25 -36.82
C ARG A 460 19.95 31.46 -35.81
N SER A 461 18.76 31.97 -35.50
CA SER A 461 17.74 31.28 -34.69
C SER A 461 17.07 30.10 -35.39
N GLU A 462 17.16 30.04 -36.72
CA GLU A 462 16.40 29.11 -37.57
C GLU A 462 17.15 27.81 -37.90
N ASP A 463 18.42 27.70 -37.51
CA ASP A 463 19.22 26.51 -37.81
C ASP A 463 18.75 25.33 -36.95
N GLU A 464 18.42 24.21 -37.61
CA GLU A 464 18.05 22.98 -36.93
C GLU A 464 19.29 22.32 -36.30
N LEU A 465 19.16 21.89 -35.04
CA LEU A 465 20.27 21.29 -34.29
C LEU A 465 20.87 20.07 -35.02
N ASP A 466 20.05 19.25 -35.67
CA ASP A 466 20.50 18.07 -36.41
C ASP A 466 21.37 18.44 -37.63
N GLU A 467 21.09 19.58 -38.28
CA GLU A 467 21.93 20.10 -39.37
C GLU A 467 23.27 20.59 -38.84
N LEU A 468 23.26 21.32 -37.72
CA LEU A 468 24.49 21.77 -37.06
C LEU A 468 25.35 20.60 -36.58
N MET A 469 24.74 19.56 -36.00
CA MET A 469 25.44 18.33 -35.60
C MET A 469 26.13 17.69 -36.79
N THR A 470 25.42 17.57 -37.93
CA THR A 470 25.99 16.99 -39.17
C THR A 470 27.19 17.80 -39.68
N LYS A 471 27.10 19.13 -39.65
CA LYS A 471 28.21 20.03 -40.05
C LYS A 471 29.41 19.90 -39.11
N ALA A 472 29.17 19.84 -37.79
CA ALA A 472 30.22 19.67 -36.79
C ALA A 472 30.90 18.30 -36.89
N ASP A 473 30.15 17.22 -37.12
CA ASP A 473 30.70 15.87 -37.36
C ASP A 473 31.60 15.85 -38.60
N LEU A 474 31.22 16.57 -39.65
CA LEU A 474 32.04 16.67 -40.84
C LEU A 474 33.35 17.39 -40.58
N ALA A 475 33.30 18.50 -39.82
CA ALA A 475 34.49 19.21 -39.40
C ALA A 475 35.39 18.33 -38.51
N LEU A 476 34.80 17.53 -37.62
CA LEU A 476 35.53 16.56 -36.79
C LEU A 476 36.22 15.49 -37.64
N TYR A 477 35.54 14.98 -38.67
CA TYR A 477 36.15 14.05 -39.62
C TYR A 477 37.37 14.66 -40.32
N GLY A 478 37.28 15.93 -40.72
CA GLY A 478 38.42 16.68 -41.24
C GLY A 478 39.57 16.75 -40.22
N ALA A 479 39.27 17.08 -38.97
CA ALA A 479 40.28 17.22 -37.91
C ALA A 479 41.04 15.90 -37.69
N LYS A 480 40.32 14.78 -37.72
CA LYS A 480 40.89 13.43 -37.65
C LYS A 480 41.72 13.09 -38.88
N ALA A 481 41.27 13.45 -40.08
CA ALA A 481 41.97 13.16 -41.34
C ALA A 481 43.28 13.96 -41.48
N ASP A 482 43.33 15.18 -40.92
CA ASP A 482 44.49 16.06 -41.04
C ASP A 482 45.56 15.79 -39.97
N GLY A 483 45.34 14.81 -39.07
CA GLY A 483 46.35 14.31 -38.14
C GLY A 483 45.94 14.28 -36.67
N LYS A 484 44.64 14.41 -36.35
CA LYS A 484 44.07 14.40 -34.99
C LYS A 484 44.59 15.54 -34.09
N ALA A 485 44.21 15.53 -32.81
CA ALA A 485 44.67 16.47 -31.77
C ALA A 485 44.52 17.95 -32.14
N ARG A 486 43.43 18.30 -32.83
CA ARG A 486 43.18 19.65 -33.34
C ARG A 486 41.70 19.95 -33.42
N ALA A 487 41.39 21.24 -33.57
CA ALA A 487 40.07 21.69 -33.91
C ALA A 487 39.96 22.09 -35.37
N GLN A 488 38.76 21.92 -35.95
CA GLN A 488 38.44 22.38 -37.29
C GLN A 488 37.07 23.04 -37.32
N ILE A 489 37.01 24.24 -37.90
CA ILE A 489 35.77 24.97 -38.13
C ILE A 489 35.17 24.50 -39.45
N PHE A 490 33.87 24.20 -39.46
CA PHE A 490 33.14 23.85 -40.66
C PHE A 490 33.17 25.00 -41.68
N HIS A 491 33.52 24.68 -42.92
CA HIS A 491 33.38 25.56 -44.08
C HIS A 491 32.68 24.78 -45.19
N GLU A 492 31.85 25.43 -46.01
CA GLU A 492 31.05 24.77 -47.06
C GLU A 492 31.89 23.90 -48.01
N GLN A 493 33.15 24.26 -48.24
CA GLN A 493 34.07 23.48 -49.07
C GLN A 493 34.33 22.06 -48.53
N MET A 494 34.25 21.85 -47.20
CA MET A 494 34.44 20.54 -46.59
C MET A 494 33.33 19.56 -46.97
N ASP A 495 32.10 20.05 -47.10
CA ASP A 495 30.93 19.25 -47.49
C ASP A 495 31.08 18.73 -48.92
N ILE A 496 31.54 19.62 -49.82
CA ILE A 496 31.87 19.28 -51.21
C ILE A 496 32.97 18.22 -51.26
N ASP A 497 34.06 18.41 -50.51
CA ASP A 497 35.21 17.50 -50.51
C ASP A 497 34.87 16.12 -49.91
N TYR A 498 34.02 16.08 -48.89
CA TYR A 498 33.54 14.83 -48.30
C TYR A 498 32.68 14.03 -49.26
N HIS A 499 31.67 14.66 -49.87
CA HIS A 499 30.82 14.01 -50.87
C HIS A 499 31.62 13.54 -52.08
N TYR A 500 32.61 14.33 -52.52
CA TYR A 500 33.54 13.93 -53.57
C TYR A 500 34.33 12.67 -53.19
N ARG A 501 34.90 12.62 -51.97
CA ARG A 501 35.64 11.44 -51.48
C ARG A 501 34.75 10.19 -51.35
N GLN A 502 33.50 10.33 -50.89
CA GLN A 502 32.59 9.19 -50.78
C GLN A 502 32.19 8.63 -52.15
N ARG A 503 31.89 9.52 -53.12
CA ARG A 503 31.65 9.11 -54.50
C ARG A 503 32.88 8.42 -55.09
N LEU A 504 34.08 8.98 -54.89
CA LEU A 504 35.32 8.37 -55.35
C LEU A 504 35.56 6.97 -54.74
N LYS A 505 35.26 6.77 -53.45
CA LYS A 505 35.35 5.44 -52.81
C LYS A 505 34.37 4.44 -53.43
N ALA A 506 33.14 4.86 -53.71
CA ALA A 506 32.15 4.01 -54.37
C ALA A 506 32.59 3.64 -55.79
N ASP A 507 33.03 4.63 -56.57
CA ASP A 507 33.53 4.45 -57.94
C ASP A 507 34.75 3.52 -57.97
N LEU A 508 35.69 3.66 -57.02
CA LEU A 508 36.85 2.79 -56.89
C LEU A 508 36.48 1.35 -56.49
N ARG A 509 35.53 1.17 -55.57
CA ARG A 509 35.03 -0.17 -55.21
C ARG A 509 34.39 -0.86 -56.41
N GLN A 510 33.59 -0.12 -57.17
CA GLN A 510 32.97 -0.62 -58.39
C GLN A 510 34.03 -0.97 -59.44
N ALA A 511 35.01 -0.09 -59.67
CA ALA A 511 36.11 -0.34 -60.62
C ALA A 511 36.97 -1.56 -60.24
N VAL A 512 37.14 -1.84 -58.94
CA VAL A 512 37.80 -3.08 -58.47
C VAL A 512 36.95 -4.30 -58.76
N ALA A 513 35.64 -4.26 -58.47
CA ALA A 513 34.72 -5.36 -58.72
C ALA A 513 34.61 -5.71 -60.21
N ASP A 514 34.61 -4.68 -61.07
CA ASP A 514 34.48 -4.82 -62.52
C ASP A 514 35.83 -5.12 -63.22
N GLY A 515 36.94 -5.21 -62.47
CA GLY A 515 38.27 -5.42 -63.04
C GLY A 515 38.76 -4.26 -63.94
N ALA A 516 38.17 -3.07 -63.82
CA ALA A 516 38.42 -1.91 -64.68
C ALA A 516 39.72 -1.14 -64.33
N LEU A 517 40.52 -1.65 -63.39
CA LEU A 517 41.82 -1.08 -63.01
C LEU A 517 42.95 -1.70 -63.83
N SER A 518 43.77 -0.85 -64.44
CA SER A 518 44.93 -1.28 -65.23
C SER A 518 46.24 -0.79 -64.62
N LEU A 519 47.27 -1.63 -64.68
CA LEU A 519 48.61 -1.30 -64.22
C LEU A 519 49.40 -0.66 -65.37
N ALA A 520 49.83 0.58 -65.20
CA ALA A 520 50.71 1.26 -66.15
C ALA A 520 52.17 1.15 -65.68
N LEU A 521 52.99 0.36 -66.38
CA LEU A 521 54.43 0.31 -66.19
C LEU A 521 55.10 1.30 -67.16
N PRO A 522 55.73 2.39 -66.68
CA PRO A 522 56.46 3.29 -67.56
C PRO A 522 57.73 2.61 -68.08
N SER A 523 57.97 2.66 -69.39
CA SER A 523 59.23 2.21 -69.98
C SER A 523 60.35 3.19 -69.61
N SER A 524 61.13 2.89 -68.57
CA SER A 524 62.46 3.49 -68.45
C SER A 524 63.33 2.89 -69.57
N ARG A 525 63.68 3.70 -70.58
CA ARG A 525 64.74 3.32 -71.53
C ARG A 525 66.05 3.18 -70.75
N CYS A 526 66.42 1.95 -70.41
CA CYS A 526 67.77 1.61 -69.97
C CYS A 526 68.69 1.61 -71.21
N SER A 527 69.71 2.47 -71.24
CA SER A 527 70.84 2.27 -72.15
C SER A 527 71.69 1.10 -71.65
N ILE A 528 72.20 0.32 -72.60
CA ILE A 528 72.86 -0.96 -72.38
C ILE A 528 74.20 -0.74 -71.68
N SER A 529 74.29 -1.08 -70.39
CA SER A 529 75.46 -1.70 -69.72
C SER A 529 75.26 -1.84 -68.21
N LYS A 530 74.40 -2.78 -67.79
CA LYS A 530 74.42 -3.57 -66.51
C LYS A 530 73.02 -4.18 -66.26
N PRO A 531 72.91 -5.35 -65.59
CA PRO A 531 71.62 -5.99 -65.37
C PRO A 531 70.77 -5.16 -64.41
N ALA A 532 69.55 -4.82 -64.84
CA ALA A 532 68.61 -4.03 -64.05
C ALA A 532 68.10 -4.83 -62.84
N ARG A 533 68.42 -4.34 -61.63
CA ARG A 533 67.72 -4.72 -60.40
C ARG A 533 66.45 -3.87 -60.27
N SER A 534 65.31 -4.54 -60.12
CA SER A 534 64.03 -4.06 -59.55
C SER A 534 63.64 -2.60 -59.80
N CYS A 535 62.69 -2.36 -60.72
CA CYS A 535 61.94 -1.10 -60.79
C CYS A 535 60.85 -1.08 -59.69
N PRO A 536 60.73 0.00 -58.89
CA PRO A 536 59.59 0.17 -57.98
C PRO A 536 58.33 0.52 -58.78
N ALA A 537 57.24 -0.21 -58.55
CA ALA A 537 55.93 0.12 -59.10
C ALA A 537 55.41 1.45 -58.51
N LYS A 538 54.87 2.34 -59.35
CA LYS A 538 54.11 3.53 -58.94
C LYS A 538 52.60 3.28 -59.08
N PRO A 539 51.73 4.09 -58.42
CA PRO A 539 50.32 3.75 -58.20
C PRO A 539 49.46 3.66 -59.47
N TRP A 540 48.41 2.83 -59.37
CA TRP A 540 47.37 2.53 -60.35
C TRP A 540 46.85 3.75 -61.13
N ARG A 541 46.63 3.59 -62.44
CA ARG A 541 45.80 4.50 -63.24
C ARG A 541 44.46 3.83 -63.47
N ALA A 542 43.37 4.47 -63.05
CA ALA A 542 42.04 4.07 -63.49
C ALA A 542 41.97 4.20 -65.02
N GLY A 543 41.44 3.18 -65.70
CA GLY A 543 41.04 3.29 -67.10
C GLY A 543 39.97 4.39 -67.27
N PRO A 544 39.62 4.78 -68.51
CA PRO A 544 38.66 5.84 -68.76
C PRO A 544 37.33 5.51 -68.07
N ILE A 545 36.93 6.34 -67.11
CA ILE A 545 35.62 6.28 -66.45
C ILE A 545 34.58 6.71 -67.49
N PRO A 546 33.56 5.91 -67.79
CA PRO A 546 32.52 6.30 -68.75
C PRO A 546 31.58 7.34 -68.10
N ASN A 547 32.01 8.61 -68.05
CA ASN A 547 31.24 9.86 -67.97
C ASN A 547 32.10 11.06 -67.47
N SER A 548 33.23 11.34 -68.12
CA SER A 548 34.14 12.43 -67.70
C SER A 548 34.03 13.73 -68.52
N ASP A 549 32.92 13.99 -69.22
CA ASP A 549 32.75 15.23 -70.01
C ASP A 549 32.34 16.45 -69.17
N ARG A 550 32.37 16.35 -67.85
CA ARG A 550 32.31 17.50 -66.95
C ARG A 550 33.44 17.35 -65.93
N PHE A 551 34.27 18.39 -65.84
CA PHE A 551 35.33 18.67 -64.84
C PHE A 551 36.77 18.72 -65.39
N PRO A 552 37.55 19.76 -64.96
CA PRO A 552 38.86 20.06 -65.53
C PRO A 552 39.92 19.04 -65.09
N ARG A 553 40.82 18.70 -66.01
CA ARG A 553 41.99 17.85 -65.75
C ARG A 553 43.02 18.64 -64.92
N GLN A 554 43.09 18.42 -63.62
CA GLN A 554 44.24 18.80 -62.80
C GLN A 554 44.93 17.56 -62.19
N PRO A 555 46.27 17.55 -62.07
CA PRO A 555 47.01 16.43 -61.52
C PRO A 555 46.87 16.33 -59.99
N LEU A 556 46.75 15.10 -59.50
CA LEU A 556 46.44 14.71 -58.11
C LEU A 556 47.55 14.93 -57.06
N PHE A 557 48.65 15.65 -57.35
CA PHE A 557 49.70 15.96 -56.36
C PHE A 557 50.49 17.24 -56.72
N PRO A 558 50.66 18.22 -55.81
CA PRO A 558 51.68 19.25 -55.94
C PRO A 558 53.05 18.69 -55.55
N TRP A 559 54.07 18.95 -56.37
CA TRP A 559 55.47 18.63 -56.04
C TRP A 559 56.04 19.63 -55.02
N PRO A 560 56.90 19.20 -54.08
CA PRO A 560 57.68 20.14 -53.29
C PRO A 560 58.73 20.81 -54.19
N ARG A 561 58.74 22.15 -54.22
CA ARG A 561 59.86 22.92 -54.76
C ARG A 561 61.11 22.55 -53.96
N ARG A 562 62.15 22.07 -54.64
CA ARG A 562 63.48 21.90 -54.05
C ARG A 562 63.99 23.28 -53.63
N TRP A 563 64.44 23.37 -52.39
CA TRP A 563 65.38 24.39 -51.95
C TRP A 563 66.72 24.15 -52.65
N GLY A 564 67.17 25.17 -53.36
CA GLY A 564 68.56 25.47 -53.69
C GLY A 564 68.72 26.94 -53.40
#